data_AF-A0A956YV72-F1
#
_entry.id   AF-A0A956YV72-F1
#
_cell.length_a   1.000
_cell.length_b   1.000
_cell.length_c   1.000
_cell.angle_alpha   90.00
_cell.angle_beta   90.00
_cell.angle_gamma   90.00
#
_symmetry.space_group_name_H-M   'P 1'
#
loop_
_entity.id
_entity.type
_entity.pdbx_description
1 polymer ?
#
loop_
_entity_poly.entity_id
_entity_poly.type
_entity_poly.pdbx_seq_one_letter_code
_entity_poly.pdbx_strand_id
1 'polypeptide(L)'
;MRALKAIGGSIKNFMILFSFIVNLILVVVLVVLGLMLFEIKNNIATPLVSGLHSSFVGLDEATIDWTIPVRADVPVNLDIALQQNTVVVLTESVPLNVSANIVLPGVGNLNNASVALTLPAGTRLPVALDLNVPVRDTLPIALDVRAVIPLDRTQLHDPFANLQLMFDPLARILVNLPNGFDEVPAFAGNVLSGNVNLLADNAYSENPWPGFSRTAGVGYTLAGEPVPPVNLPIQTGPVPVGGIPGLDQQLRPDIYAQGGPEAINAQAEMSMEAQSVPAVAYQGSTSPDESAQTGAAGQAASSQEAVQPPNDMGIMPTPAAGG
;
A
#
# COMPACT_ATOMS: atom_id res chain seq x y z
N MET A 1 22.67 89.70 34.02
CA MET A 1 22.41 88.35 34.59
C MET A 1 20.97 87.84 34.46
N ARG A 2 19.93 88.69 34.28
CA ARG A 2 18.55 88.21 34.06
C ARG A 2 18.27 87.65 32.66
N ALA A 3 18.87 88.23 31.61
CA ALA A 3 18.74 87.74 30.23
C ALA A 3 19.34 86.34 30.01
N LEU A 4 20.49 86.05 30.64
CA LEU A 4 21.15 84.73 30.57
C LEU A 4 20.35 83.62 31.28
N LYS A 5 19.63 83.94 32.37
CA LYS A 5 18.71 82.99 33.03
C LYS A 5 17.43 82.72 32.22
N ALA A 6 16.93 83.73 31.49
CA ALA A 6 15.76 83.57 30.61
C ALA A 6 16.07 82.68 29.40
N ILE A 7 17.25 82.83 28.80
CA ILE A 7 17.70 82.01 27.65
C ILE A 7 17.94 80.55 28.07
N GLY A 8 18.55 80.32 29.23
CA GLY A 8 18.76 78.97 29.77
C GLY A 8 17.45 78.21 30.05
N GLY A 9 16.40 78.91 30.50
CA GLY A 9 15.07 78.32 30.69
C GLY A 9 14.41 77.88 29.38
N SER A 10 14.52 78.69 28.33
CA SER A 10 13.96 78.37 27.00
C SER A 10 14.63 77.16 26.34
N ILE A 11 15.95 77.00 26.50
CA ILE A 11 16.69 75.85 25.95
C ILE A 11 16.25 74.54 26.63
N LYS A 12 16.05 74.54 27.94
CA LYS A 12 15.55 73.36 28.68
C LYS A 12 14.15 72.95 28.20
N ASN A 13 13.25 73.91 28.00
CA ASN A 13 11.91 73.64 27.49
C ASN A 13 11.95 73.11 26.05
N PHE A 14 12.85 73.62 25.20
CA PHE A 14 13.06 73.11 23.85
C PHE A 14 13.57 71.66 23.86
N MET A 15 14.57 71.32 24.70
CA MET A 15 15.05 69.94 24.84
C MET A 15 13.95 68.98 25.29
N ILE A 16 13.14 69.37 26.28
CA ILE A 16 12.03 68.54 26.78
C ILE A 16 10.98 68.35 25.68
N LEU A 17 10.58 69.42 24.99
CA LEU A 17 9.59 69.35 23.90
C LEU A 17 10.11 68.52 22.72
N PHE A 18 11.37 68.71 22.33
CA PHE A 18 11.99 67.93 21.26
C PHE A 18 12.07 66.45 21.61
N SER A 19 12.53 66.12 22.82
CA SER A 19 12.57 64.72 23.29
C SER A 19 11.18 64.11 23.36
N PHE A 20 10.17 64.86 23.81
CA PHE A 20 8.79 64.40 23.84
C PHE A 20 8.25 64.12 22.44
N ILE A 21 8.49 65.01 21.48
CA ILE A 21 8.06 64.84 20.08
C ILE A 21 8.73 63.63 19.44
N VAL A 22 10.06 63.49 19.59
CA VAL A 22 10.79 62.35 19.01
C VAL A 22 10.30 61.02 19.60
N ASN A 23 10.09 60.96 20.92
CA ASN A 23 9.58 59.75 21.56
C ASN A 23 8.12 59.47 21.15
N LEU A 24 7.27 60.50 21.04
CA LEU A 24 5.90 60.35 20.56
C LEU A 24 5.86 59.81 19.12
N ILE A 25 6.69 60.35 18.22
CA ILE A 25 6.80 59.86 16.84
C ILE A 25 7.28 58.41 16.85
N LEU A 26 8.27 58.06 17.67
CA LEU A 26 8.77 56.68 17.77
C LEU A 26 7.69 55.72 18.26
N VAL A 27 6.90 56.10 19.26
CA VAL A 27 5.75 55.32 19.74
C VAL A 27 4.71 55.14 18.63
N VAL A 28 4.38 56.21 17.90
CA VAL A 28 3.44 56.12 16.75
C VAL A 28 3.97 55.17 15.68
N VAL A 29 5.26 55.26 15.34
CA VAL A 29 5.90 54.35 14.37
C VAL A 29 5.81 52.90 14.85
N LEU A 30 6.08 52.62 16.12
CA LEU A 30 5.97 51.26 16.67
C LEU A 30 4.54 50.73 16.62
N VAL A 31 3.54 51.57 16.90
CA VAL A 31 2.12 51.18 16.79
C VAL A 31 1.77 50.84 15.34
N VAL A 32 2.17 51.67 14.38
CA VAL A 32 1.92 51.42 12.94
C VAL A 32 2.61 50.13 12.48
N LEU A 33 3.87 49.92 12.87
CA LEU A 33 4.59 48.68 12.55
C LEU A 33 3.92 47.45 13.18
N GLY A 34 3.46 47.55 14.42
CA GLY A 34 2.76 46.44 15.05
C GLY A 34 1.42 46.14 14.38
N LEU A 35 0.66 47.15 13.95
CA LEU A 35 -0.57 46.95 13.17
C LEU A 35 -0.27 46.20 11.86
N MET A 36 0.77 46.60 11.15
CA MET A 36 1.20 45.95 9.92
C MET A 36 1.66 44.50 10.16
N LEU A 37 2.37 44.23 11.26
CA LEU A 37 2.77 42.87 11.63
C LEU A 37 1.56 41.97 11.92
N PHE A 38 0.55 42.47 12.62
CA PHE A 38 -0.69 41.72 12.84
C PHE A 38 -1.44 41.45 11.53
N GLU A 39 -1.47 42.41 10.62
CA GLU A 39 -2.08 42.24 9.30
C GLU A 39 -1.38 41.15 8.49
N ILE A 40 -0.04 41.15 8.44
CA ILE A 40 0.76 40.11 7.78
C ILE A 40 0.53 38.76 8.46
N LYS A 41 0.53 38.71 9.80
CA LYS A 41 0.32 37.47 10.55
C LYS A 41 -1.06 36.87 10.25
N ASN A 42 -2.12 37.66 10.38
CA ASN A 42 -3.50 37.18 10.24
C ASN A 42 -3.88 36.86 8.78
N ASN A 43 -3.42 37.65 7.81
CA ASN A 43 -3.85 37.52 6.42
C ASN A 43 -2.88 36.74 5.52
N ILE A 44 -1.61 36.59 5.93
CA ILE A 44 -0.57 35.97 5.10
C ILE A 44 0.05 34.78 5.84
N ALA A 45 0.70 35.01 6.98
CA ALA A 45 1.49 33.97 7.63
C ALA A 45 0.62 32.82 8.15
N THR A 46 -0.47 33.13 8.89
CA THR A 46 -1.37 32.12 9.43
C THR A 46 -1.99 31.29 8.30
N PRO A 47 -2.67 31.86 7.27
CA PRO A 47 -3.30 31.04 6.22
C PRO A 47 -2.31 30.22 5.40
N LEU A 48 -1.11 30.73 5.13
CA LEU A 48 -0.11 30.00 4.36
C LEU A 48 0.47 28.82 5.14
N VAL A 49 0.91 29.05 6.38
CA VAL A 49 1.53 28.00 7.20
C VAL A 49 0.49 27.00 7.66
N SER A 50 -0.66 27.47 8.17
CA SER A 50 -1.74 26.59 8.62
C SER A 50 -2.38 25.86 7.45
N GLY A 51 -2.46 26.49 6.26
CA GLY A 51 -2.98 25.85 5.04
C GLY A 51 -2.05 24.76 4.50
N LEU A 52 -0.73 25.00 4.51
CA LEU A 52 0.25 23.98 4.13
C LEU A 52 0.25 22.80 5.10
N HIS A 53 0.32 23.08 6.41
CA HIS A 53 0.27 22.04 7.43
C HIS A 53 -1.04 21.22 7.33
N SER A 54 -2.18 21.90 7.24
CA SER A 54 -3.50 21.29 7.03
C SER A 54 -3.53 20.40 5.78
N SER A 55 -2.92 20.83 4.68
CA SER A 55 -2.84 20.03 3.46
C SER A 55 -2.00 18.77 3.64
N PHE A 56 -0.90 18.81 4.39
CA PHE A 56 -0.10 17.61 4.67
C PHE A 56 -0.80 16.63 5.60
N VAL A 57 -1.57 17.12 6.58
CA VAL A 57 -2.45 16.27 7.38
C VAL A 57 -3.53 15.64 6.51
N GLY A 58 -4.19 16.43 5.66
CA GLY A 58 -5.18 15.92 4.72
C GLY A 58 -4.62 14.92 3.71
N LEU A 59 -3.36 15.07 3.29
CA LEU A 59 -2.70 14.09 2.41
C LEU A 59 -2.41 12.77 3.15
N ASP A 60 -2.04 12.83 4.41
CA ASP A 60 -1.75 11.63 5.21
C ASP A 60 -3.02 10.84 5.57
N GLU A 61 -4.11 11.56 5.88
CA GLU A 61 -5.43 10.96 6.16
C GLU A 61 -6.18 10.50 4.90
N ALA A 62 -5.67 10.80 3.70
CA ALA A 62 -6.34 10.43 2.46
C ALA A 62 -6.22 8.94 2.14
N THR A 63 -7.08 8.47 1.24
CA THR A 63 -7.07 7.08 0.75
C THR A 63 -7.06 7.06 -0.78
N ILE A 64 -6.35 6.13 -1.38
CA ILE A 64 -6.43 5.82 -2.80
C ILE A 64 -7.61 4.87 -3.03
N ASP A 65 -8.57 5.26 -3.88
CA ASP A 65 -9.68 4.40 -4.32
C ASP A 65 -9.44 4.02 -5.79
N TRP A 66 -9.14 2.75 -6.04
CA TRP A 66 -8.75 2.27 -7.36
C TRP A 66 -9.37 0.91 -7.68
N THR A 67 -9.66 0.66 -8.95
CA THR A 67 -10.09 -0.66 -9.43
C THR A 67 -8.94 -1.35 -10.12
N ILE A 68 -8.46 -2.43 -9.51
CA ILE A 68 -7.35 -3.26 -10.02
C ILE A 68 -7.93 -4.33 -10.95
N PRO A 69 -7.61 -4.32 -12.25
CA PRO A 69 -8.03 -5.37 -13.17
C PRO A 69 -7.14 -6.61 -12.97
N VAL A 70 -7.73 -7.70 -12.49
CA VAL A 70 -7.09 -9.00 -12.43
C VAL A 70 -7.47 -9.77 -13.69
N ARG A 71 -6.46 -10.07 -14.51
CA ARG A 71 -6.58 -10.90 -15.72
C ARG A 71 -5.60 -12.05 -15.57
N ALA A 72 -6.11 -13.26 -15.45
CA ALA A 72 -5.27 -14.44 -15.24
C ALA A 72 -5.91 -15.67 -15.91
N ASP A 73 -5.09 -16.66 -16.22
CA ASP A 73 -5.56 -17.96 -16.69
C ASP A 73 -5.35 -18.98 -15.57
N VAL A 74 -6.44 -19.59 -15.11
CA VAL A 74 -6.39 -20.59 -14.02
C VAL A 74 -6.43 -21.99 -14.64
N PRO A 75 -5.46 -22.87 -14.32
CA PRO A 75 -5.47 -24.24 -14.82
C PRO A 75 -6.60 -25.04 -14.16
N VAL A 76 -7.44 -25.66 -14.98
CA VAL A 76 -8.49 -26.59 -14.57
C VAL A 76 -7.97 -28.01 -14.77
N ASN A 77 -7.80 -28.72 -13.66
CA ASN A 77 -7.42 -30.13 -13.64
C ASN A 77 -8.56 -30.90 -12.96
N LEU A 78 -9.52 -31.36 -13.76
CA LEU A 78 -10.71 -32.04 -13.28
C LEU A 78 -10.85 -33.40 -13.97
N ASP A 79 -11.15 -34.44 -13.20
CA ASP A 79 -11.51 -35.76 -13.71
C ASP A 79 -13.01 -35.94 -13.57
N ILE A 80 -13.72 -35.98 -14.70
CA ILE A 80 -15.17 -36.13 -14.73
C ILE A 80 -15.49 -37.61 -14.93
N ALA A 81 -16.05 -38.22 -13.88
CA ALA A 81 -16.56 -39.58 -13.96
C ALA A 81 -17.94 -39.58 -14.65
N LEU A 82 -18.04 -40.24 -15.79
CA LEU A 82 -19.29 -40.45 -16.52
C LEU A 82 -19.78 -41.87 -16.23
N GLN A 83 -20.78 -41.99 -15.36
CA GLN A 83 -21.58 -43.22 -15.22
C GLN A 83 -22.98 -43.00 -15.79
N GLN A 84 -23.24 -43.51 -16.98
CA GLN A 84 -24.57 -43.42 -17.59
C GLN A 84 -24.92 -44.66 -18.41
N ASN A 85 -26.19 -45.05 -18.34
CA ASN A 85 -26.75 -46.05 -19.24
C ASN A 85 -27.06 -45.37 -20.57
N THR A 86 -26.38 -45.79 -21.64
CA THR A 86 -26.60 -45.24 -22.98
C THR A 86 -26.81 -46.37 -23.98
N VAL A 87 -27.38 -46.03 -25.13
CA VAL A 87 -27.57 -46.97 -26.23
C VAL A 87 -26.54 -46.66 -27.31
N VAL A 88 -25.51 -47.51 -27.41
CA VAL A 88 -24.51 -47.41 -28.48
C VAL A 88 -25.04 -48.08 -29.74
N VAL A 89 -24.61 -47.60 -30.90
CA VAL A 89 -24.94 -48.18 -32.20
C VAL A 89 -23.68 -48.80 -32.76
N LEU A 90 -23.74 -50.07 -33.14
CA LEU A 90 -22.61 -50.75 -33.77
C LEU A 90 -22.27 -50.09 -35.10
N THR A 91 -21.02 -49.68 -35.29
CA THR A 91 -20.51 -49.11 -36.55
C THR A 91 -20.10 -50.17 -37.56
N GLU A 92 -19.85 -51.39 -37.10
CA GLU A 92 -19.46 -52.55 -37.92
C GLU A 92 -20.09 -53.84 -37.38
N SER A 93 -20.04 -54.90 -38.19
CA SER A 93 -20.57 -56.21 -37.81
C SER A 93 -19.66 -56.90 -36.79
N VAL A 94 -20.17 -57.24 -35.61
CA VAL A 94 -19.41 -57.87 -34.52
C VAL A 94 -19.72 -59.37 -34.44
N PRO A 95 -18.74 -60.27 -34.64
CA PRO A 95 -18.94 -61.71 -34.44
C PRO A 95 -18.98 -62.07 -32.95
N LEU A 96 -19.91 -62.93 -32.57
CA LEU A 96 -20.10 -63.49 -31.23
C LEU A 96 -20.10 -65.02 -31.30
N ASN A 97 -19.38 -65.67 -30.38
CA ASN A 97 -19.52 -67.10 -30.16
C ASN A 97 -20.26 -67.32 -28.85
N VAL A 98 -21.48 -67.85 -28.93
CA VAL A 98 -22.34 -68.07 -27.75
C VAL A 98 -22.67 -69.55 -27.60
N SER A 99 -22.79 -69.99 -26.35
CA SER A 99 -23.31 -71.32 -26.04
C SER A 99 -24.82 -71.26 -25.93
N ALA A 100 -25.52 -72.04 -26.74
CA ALA A 100 -26.99 -72.08 -26.77
C ALA A 100 -27.50 -73.47 -26.40
N ASN A 101 -28.66 -73.51 -25.75
CA ASN A 101 -29.42 -74.76 -25.63
C ASN A 101 -30.38 -74.84 -26.81
N ILE A 102 -30.16 -75.78 -27.72
CA ILE A 102 -30.97 -75.93 -28.93
C ILE A 102 -31.90 -77.12 -28.75
N VAL A 103 -33.21 -76.85 -28.67
CA VAL A 103 -34.25 -77.89 -28.67
C VAL A 103 -34.48 -78.32 -30.12
N LEU A 104 -34.06 -79.53 -30.49
CA LEU A 104 -34.36 -80.08 -31.81
C LEU A 104 -35.64 -80.93 -31.73
N PRO A 105 -36.73 -80.52 -32.41
CA PRO A 105 -37.97 -81.30 -32.41
C PRO A 105 -37.70 -82.72 -32.94
N GLY A 106 -37.91 -83.72 -32.09
CA GLY A 106 -37.76 -85.15 -32.42
C GLY A 106 -36.38 -85.77 -32.14
N VAL A 107 -35.37 -85.00 -31.71
CA VAL A 107 -33.98 -85.52 -31.55
C VAL A 107 -33.40 -85.29 -30.14
N GLY A 108 -34.06 -84.47 -29.30
CA GLY A 108 -33.65 -84.18 -27.93
C GLY A 108 -33.09 -82.76 -27.75
N ASN A 109 -32.48 -82.49 -26.59
CA ASN A 109 -31.93 -81.19 -26.23
C ASN A 109 -30.40 -81.18 -26.41
N LEU A 110 -29.89 -80.33 -27.29
CA LEU A 110 -28.46 -80.06 -27.40
C LEU A 110 -28.10 -78.96 -26.41
N ASN A 111 -27.74 -79.39 -25.20
CA ASN A 111 -27.20 -78.49 -24.19
C ASN A 111 -25.78 -78.06 -24.57
N ASN A 112 -25.48 -76.77 -24.43
CA ASN A 112 -24.17 -76.15 -24.68
C ASN A 112 -23.65 -76.20 -26.13
N ALA A 113 -24.53 -76.15 -27.14
CA ALA A 113 -24.10 -76.07 -28.54
C ALA A 113 -23.40 -74.72 -28.81
N SER A 114 -22.21 -74.76 -29.43
CA SER A 114 -21.48 -73.54 -29.81
C SER A 114 -22.04 -72.97 -31.11
N VAL A 115 -22.57 -71.76 -31.07
CA VAL A 115 -23.15 -71.06 -32.24
C VAL A 115 -22.36 -69.79 -32.51
N ALA A 116 -21.95 -69.60 -33.78
CA ALA A 116 -21.38 -68.35 -34.26
C ALA A 116 -22.52 -67.44 -34.74
N LEU A 117 -22.66 -66.28 -34.12
CA LEU A 117 -23.68 -65.27 -34.42
C LEU A 117 -22.98 -63.97 -34.80
N THR A 118 -23.49 -63.20 -35.76
CA THR A 118 -22.93 -61.89 -36.10
C THR A 118 -23.96 -60.81 -35.80
N LEU A 119 -23.63 -59.88 -34.92
CA LEU A 119 -24.43 -58.69 -34.67
C LEU A 119 -24.16 -57.68 -35.80
N PRO A 120 -25.14 -57.36 -36.67
CA PRO A 120 -24.89 -56.47 -37.81
C PRO A 120 -24.68 -55.02 -37.36
N ALA A 121 -23.96 -54.25 -38.18
CA ALA A 121 -23.88 -52.80 -38.04
C ALA A 121 -25.28 -52.17 -37.94
N GLY A 122 -25.43 -51.11 -37.14
CA GLY A 122 -26.72 -50.48 -36.86
C GLY A 122 -27.51 -51.11 -35.69
N THR A 123 -27.05 -52.24 -35.13
CA THR A 123 -27.67 -52.81 -33.92
C THR A 123 -27.49 -51.86 -32.73
N ARG A 124 -28.59 -51.60 -32.02
CA ARG A 124 -28.64 -50.72 -30.84
C ARG A 124 -28.42 -51.55 -29.57
N LEU A 125 -27.32 -51.30 -28.87
CA LEU A 125 -26.95 -52.02 -27.65
C LEU A 125 -27.04 -51.09 -26.43
N PRO A 126 -27.87 -51.42 -25.43
CA PRO A 126 -27.83 -50.73 -24.15
C PRO A 126 -26.55 -51.15 -23.41
N VAL A 127 -25.75 -50.17 -23.00
CA VAL A 127 -24.51 -50.37 -22.24
C VAL A 127 -24.48 -49.42 -21.05
N ALA A 128 -23.88 -49.87 -19.95
CA ALA A 128 -23.48 -49.00 -18.85
C ALA A 128 -22.10 -48.43 -19.19
N LEU A 129 -22.05 -47.15 -19.52
CA LEU A 129 -20.80 -46.44 -19.77
C LEU A 129 -20.23 -45.98 -18.42
N ASP A 130 -19.01 -46.40 -18.10
CA ASP A 130 -18.21 -45.93 -16.98
C ASP A 130 -16.87 -45.44 -17.52
N LEU A 131 -16.73 -44.12 -17.66
CA LEU A 131 -15.56 -43.48 -18.27
C LEU A 131 -15.09 -42.33 -17.41
N ASN A 132 -13.79 -42.27 -17.12
CA ASN A 132 -13.18 -41.10 -16.48
C ASN A 132 -12.56 -40.19 -17.55
N VAL A 133 -13.12 -38.99 -17.73
CA VAL A 133 -12.68 -38.03 -18.74
C VAL A 133 -11.83 -36.94 -18.07
N PRO A 134 -10.51 -36.88 -18.34
CA PRO A 134 -9.67 -35.83 -17.81
C PRO A 134 -9.88 -34.53 -18.61
N VAL A 135 -10.24 -33.47 -17.91
CA VAL A 135 -10.25 -32.09 -18.43
C VAL A 135 -8.99 -31.41 -17.93
N ARG A 136 -8.14 -30.98 -18.87
CA ARG A 136 -6.89 -30.28 -18.63
C ARG A 136 -6.87 -29.05 -19.53
N ASP A 137 -7.45 -27.96 -19.05
CA ASP A 137 -7.62 -26.73 -19.81
C ASP A 137 -7.35 -25.51 -18.93
N THR A 138 -7.23 -24.33 -19.53
CA THR A 138 -7.07 -23.06 -18.79
C THR A 138 -8.31 -22.20 -18.94
N LEU A 139 -8.86 -21.75 -17.81
CA LEU A 139 -10.01 -20.86 -17.80
C LEU A 139 -9.53 -19.40 -17.63
N PRO A 140 -9.81 -18.50 -18.58
CA PRO A 140 -9.51 -17.08 -18.41
C PRO A 140 -10.46 -16.48 -17.37
N ILE A 141 -9.88 -15.84 -16.37
CA ILE A 141 -10.61 -15.06 -15.36
C ILE A 141 -10.35 -13.57 -15.57
N ALA A 142 -11.44 -12.80 -15.56
CA ALA A 142 -11.41 -11.35 -15.62
C ALA A 142 -12.23 -10.78 -14.46
N LEU A 143 -11.53 -10.39 -13.39
CA LEU A 143 -12.13 -9.77 -12.21
C LEU A 143 -11.64 -8.34 -12.08
N ASP A 144 -12.54 -7.42 -11.78
CA ASP A 144 -12.19 -6.04 -11.44
C ASP A 144 -12.41 -5.88 -9.94
N VAL A 145 -11.29 -5.78 -9.20
CA VAL A 145 -11.31 -5.72 -7.74
C VAL A 145 -11.07 -4.28 -7.32
N ARG A 146 -12.04 -3.68 -6.63
CA ARG A 146 -11.85 -2.37 -6.00
C ARG A 146 -10.90 -2.52 -4.81
N ALA A 147 -10.01 -1.56 -4.64
CA ALA A 147 -9.08 -1.45 -3.52
C ALA A 147 -9.17 -0.03 -2.95
N VAL A 148 -9.19 0.06 -1.62
CA VAL A 148 -9.13 1.32 -0.89
C VAL A 148 -7.90 1.26 -0.01
N ILE A 149 -6.90 2.10 -0.29
CA ILE A 149 -5.58 2.05 0.33
C ILE A 149 -5.38 3.35 1.13
N PRO A 150 -5.43 3.29 2.47
CA PRO A 150 -5.13 4.44 3.33
C PRO A 150 -3.65 4.86 3.21
N LEU A 151 -3.38 6.15 3.02
CA LEU A 151 -2.02 6.65 2.78
C LEU A 151 -1.15 6.58 4.04
N ASP A 152 -1.72 6.76 5.23
CA ASP A 152 -1.10 6.52 6.55
C ASP A 152 -0.56 5.08 6.73
N ARG A 153 -1.02 4.13 5.92
CA ARG A 153 -0.58 2.72 5.92
C ARG A 153 0.40 2.40 4.80
N THR A 154 0.90 3.41 4.10
CA THR A 154 1.86 3.23 3.00
C THR A 154 3.20 3.89 3.31
N GLN A 155 4.20 3.64 2.47
CA GLN A 155 5.48 4.34 2.53
C GLN A 155 5.38 5.85 2.26
N LEU A 156 4.23 6.34 1.74
CA LEU A 156 4.01 7.78 1.58
C LEU A 156 3.71 8.49 2.89
N HIS A 157 3.36 7.75 3.96
CA HIS A 157 3.19 8.32 5.29
C HIS A 157 4.45 9.06 5.75
N ASP A 158 5.61 8.42 5.68
CA ASP A 158 6.87 8.96 6.20
C ASP A 158 7.23 10.37 5.64
N PRO A 159 7.21 10.61 4.31
CA PRO A 159 7.46 11.95 3.78
C PRO A 159 6.37 12.96 4.16
N PHE A 160 5.10 12.55 4.30
CA PHE A 160 4.05 13.46 4.75
C PHE A 160 4.18 13.80 6.24
N ALA A 161 4.41 12.81 7.09
CA ALA A 161 4.70 13.00 8.51
C ALA A 161 5.94 13.88 8.72
N ASN A 162 6.98 13.70 7.90
CA ASN A 162 8.15 14.56 7.90
C ASN A 162 7.80 16.04 7.64
N LEU A 163 6.95 16.29 6.64
CA LEU A 163 6.49 17.64 6.32
C LEU A 163 5.56 18.20 7.41
N GLN A 164 4.69 17.38 7.99
CA GLN A 164 3.86 17.79 9.13
C GLN A 164 4.75 18.26 10.29
N LEU A 165 5.79 17.51 10.65
CA LEU A 165 6.72 17.88 11.73
C LEU A 165 7.49 19.18 11.49
N MET A 166 7.73 19.55 10.22
CA MET A 166 8.35 20.83 9.87
C MET A 166 7.42 22.01 10.15
N PHE A 167 6.12 21.84 9.87
CA PHE A 167 5.16 22.95 9.86
C PHE A 167 4.25 22.99 11.08
N ASP A 168 4.03 21.89 11.79
CA ASP A 168 3.22 21.81 13.01
C ASP A 168 3.67 22.82 14.07
N PRO A 169 4.96 22.87 14.49
CA PRO A 169 5.39 23.85 15.50
C PRO A 169 5.17 25.29 15.03
N LEU A 170 5.36 25.58 13.74
CA LEU A 170 5.15 26.92 13.20
C LEU A 170 3.66 27.29 13.18
N ALA A 171 2.80 26.35 12.80
CA ALA A 171 1.36 26.55 12.79
C ALA A 171 0.81 26.77 14.21
N ARG A 172 1.24 25.97 15.20
CA ARG A 172 0.86 26.14 16.60
C ARG A 172 1.31 27.49 17.16
N ILE A 173 2.56 27.87 16.92
CA ILE A 173 3.08 29.18 17.35
C ILE A 173 2.23 30.30 16.76
N LEU A 174 1.94 30.27 15.46
CA LEU A 174 1.17 31.32 14.80
C LEU A 174 -0.25 31.44 15.35
N VAL A 175 -0.91 30.32 15.61
CA VAL A 175 -2.28 30.31 16.18
C VAL A 175 -2.28 30.79 17.64
N ASN A 176 -1.26 30.42 18.43
CA ASN A 176 -1.15 30.80 19.84
C ASN A 176 -0.60 32.23 20.07
N LEU A 177 -0.10 32.89 19.02
CA LEU A 177 0.31 34.30 19.08
C LEU A 177 -0.90 35.25 19.04
N PRO A 178 -0.83 36.42 19.69
CA PRO A 178 -1.88 37.43 19.65
C PRO A 178 -2.30 37.80 18.23
N ASN A 179 -3.60 38.02 18.01
CA ASN A 179 -4.15 38.49 16.73
C ASN A 179 -4.20 40.01 16.63
N GLY A 180 -4.10 40.73 17.75
CA GLY A 180 -4.20 42.18 17.82
C GLY A 180 -3.66 42.78 19.11
N PHE A 181 -3.63 44.11 19.18
CA PHE A 181 -3.10 44.87 20.33
C PHE A 181 -3.93 44.73 21.61
N ASP A 182 -5.18 44.33 21.51
CA ASP A 182 -6.08 44.05 22.63
C ASP A 182 -5.67 42.79 23.41
N GLU A 183 -5.09 41.80 22.72
CA GLU A 183 -4.60 40.55 23.32
C GLU A 183 -3.16 40.68 23.86
N VAL A 184 -2.39 41.67 23.39
CA VAL A 184 -0.97 41.87 23.78
C VAL A 184 -0.75 42.03 25.28
N PRO A 185 -1.54 42.83 26.04
CA PRO A 185 -1.33 42.97 27.48
C PRO A 185 -1.46 41.65 28.24
N ALA A 186 -2.46 40.83 27.88
CA ALA A 186 -2.67 39.53 28.50
C ALA A 186 -1.52 38.57 28.13
N PHE A 187 -1.14 38.54 26.86
CA PHE A 187 -0.01 37.75 26.40
C PHE A 187 1.31 38.14 27.09
N ALA A 188 1.62 39.44 27.17
CA ALA A 188 2.80 39.94 27.86
C ALA A 188 2.80 39.56 29.35
N GLY A 189 1.64 39.61 30.02
CA GLY A 189 1.49 39.12 31.39
C GLY A 189 1.79 37.62 31.52
N ASN A 190 1.33 36.82 30.56
CA ASN A 190 1.64 35.38 30.53
C ASN A 190 3.13 35.14 30.29
N VAL A 191 3.77 35.89 29.38
CA VAL A 191 5.22 35.77 29.10
C VAL A 191 6.03 36.11 30.36
N LEU A 192 5.70 37.22 31.03
CA LEU A 192 6.39 37.67 32.24
C LEU A 192 6.22 36.72 33.42
N SER A 193 5.10 36.00 33.48
CA SER A 193 4.85 34.97 34.50
C SER A 193 5.40 33.59 34.15
N GLY A 194 6.00 33.43 32.96
CA GLY A 194 6.54 32.14 32.48
C GLY A 194 5.47 31.12 32.09
N ASN A 195 4.21 31.53 31.94
CA ASN A 195 3.06 30.65 31.67
C ASN A 195 2.73 30.54 30.17
N VAL A 196 3.63 30.97 29.27
CA VAL A 196 3.40 30.87 27.83
C VAL A 196 3.99 29.58 27.29
N ASN A 197 3.12 28.72 26.78
CA ASN A 197 3.50 27.60 25.94
C ASN A 197 2.96 27.82 24.52
N LEU A 198 3.82 28.29 23.62
CA LEU A 198 3.44 28.54 22.22
C LEU A 198 3.18 27.25 21.42
N LEU A 199 3.64 26.11 21.93
CA LEU A 199 3.43 24.79 21.32
C LEU A 199 2.26 24.03 21.92
N ALA A 200 1.53 24.63 22.86
CA ALA A 200 0.34 24.01 23.45
C ALA A 200 -0.69 23.69 22.37
N ASP A 201 -1.38 22.57 22.56
CA ASP A 201 -2.50 22.17 21.71
C ASP A 201 -3.59 23.25 21.73
N ASN A 202 -4.22 23.45 20.59
CA ASN A 202 -5.31 24.38 20.37
C ASN A 202 -6.34 23.78 19.41
N ALA A 203 -7.46 24.48 19.22
CA ALA A 203 -8.55 24.01 18.36
C ALA A 203 -8.11 23.69 16.91
N TYR A 204 -7.07 24.36 16.42
CA TYR A 204 -6.51 24.07 15.10
C TYR A 204 -5.67 22.80 15.12
N SER A 205 -4.78 22.61 16.10
CA SER A 205 -3.91 21.42 16.15
C SER A 205 -4.68 20.12 16.42
N GLU A 206 -5.83 20.20 17.08
CA GLU A 206 -6.71 19.04 17.31
C GLU A 206 -7.43 18.57 16.04
N ASN A 207 -7.77 19.49 15.14
CA ASN A 207 -8.44 19.17 13.88
C ASN A 207 -8.01 20.11 12.75
N PRO A 208 -6.78 19.94 12.22
CA PRO A 208 -6.21 20.86 11.24
C PRO A 208 -6.82 20.68 9.85
N TRP A 209 -7.43 19.52 9.54
CA TRP A 209 -7.99 19.21 8.23
C TRP A 209 -9.53 19.19 8.25
N PRO A 210 -10.22 20.01 7.42
CA PRO A 210 -11.68 20.07 7.43
C PRO A 210 -12.38 18.85 6.79
N GLY A 211 -11.63 17.93 6.18
CA GLY A 211 -12.13 16.74 5.51
C GLY A 211 -12.12 16.82 3.97
N PHE A 212 -12.62 15.77 3.33
CA PHE A 212 -12.55 15.58 1.88
C PHE A 212 -13.86 15.91 1.17
N SER A 213 -13.76 16.51 -0.02
CA SER A 213 -14.94 16.78 -0.88
C SER A 213 -15.48 15.54 -1.60
N ARG A 214 -14.75 14.43 -1.54
CA ARG A 214 -15.12 13.14 -2.12
C ARG A 214 -14.91 12.06 -1.08
N THR A 215 -15.92 11.22 -0.91
CA THR A 215 -15.79 10.03 -0.07
C THR A 215 -15.00 8.95 -0.82
N ALA A 216 -14.15 8.24 -0.10
CA ALA A 216 -13.53 7.02 -0.57
C ALA A 216 -14.10 5.83 0.19
N GLY A 217 -14.08 4.65 -0.43
CA GLY A 217 -14.44 3.39 0.24
C GLY A 217 -15.89 3.21 0.69
N VAL A 218 -16.83 4.06 0.28
CA VAL A 218 -18.26 3.80 0.51
C VAL A 218 -18.65 2.52 -0.21
N GLY A 219 -19.22 1.57 0.55
CA GLY A 219 -19.59 0.24 0.07
C GLY A 219 -18.40 -0.69 -0.19
N TYR A 220 -17.19 -0.35 0.27
CA TYR A 220 -16.04 -1.25 0.19
C TYR A 220 -16.11 -2.31 1.29
N THR A 221 -16.37 -3.55 0.89
CA THR A 221 -16.61 -4.67 1.81
C THR A 221 -15.34 -5.35 2.31
N LEU A 222 -14.20 -5.16 1.62
CA LEU A 222 -12.94 -5.82 1.98
C LEU A 222 -12.12 -5.04 3.03
N ALA A 223 -12.59 -3.87 3.47
CA ALA A 223 -11.88 -3.05 4.47
C ALA A 223 -11.64 -3.78 5.81
N GLY A 224 -12.53 -4.71 6.17
CA GLY A 224 -12.44 -5.50 7.41
C GLY A 224 -11.90 -6.91 7.21
N GLU A 225 -11.57 -7.31 5.98
CA GLU A 225 -11.05 -8.65 5.71
C GLU A 225 -9.57 -8.72 6.12
N PRO A 226 -9.16 -9.79 6.82
CA PRO A 226 -7.78 -9.93 7.26
C PRO A 226 -6.86 -10.10 6.05
N VAL A 227 -5.82 -9.27 5.98
CA VAL A 227 -4.77 -9.42 4.98
C VAL A 227 -4.00 -10.72 5.28
N PRO A 228 -3.71 -11.56 4.26
CA PRO A 228 -2.91 -12.76 4.44
C PRO A 228 -1.56 -12.43 5.11
N PRO A 229 -1.07 -13.24 6.07
CA PRO A 229 0.15 -12.93 6.83
C PRO A 229 1.38 -12.64 5.96
N VAL A 230 1.49 -13.30 4.79
CA VAL A 230 2.60 -13.12 3.84
C VAL A 230 2.58 -11.78 3.11
N ASN A 231 1.44 -11.08 3.12
CA ASN A 231 1.24 -9.79 2.45
C ASN A 231 1.18 -8.62 3.45
N LEU A 232 1.37 -8.88 4.74
CA LEU A 232 1.43 -7.82 5.74
C LEU A 232 2.73 -7.01 5.55
N PRO A 233 2.67 -5.67 5.59
CA PRO A 233 3.87 -4.85 5.56
C PRO A 233 4.72 -5.15 6.80
N ILE A 234 6.03 -5.24 6.59
CA ILE A 234 6.99 -5.37 7.68
C ILE A 234 7.22 -3.96 8.24
N GLN A 235 7.04 -3.80 9.55
CA GLN A 235 7.35 -2.53 10.20
C GLN A 235 8.87 -2.38 10.30
N THR A 236 9.40 -1.39 9.60
CA THR A 236 10.84 -1.24 9.40
C THR A 236 11.51 -0.49 10.55
N GLY A 237 10.77 0.39 11.23
CA GLY A 237 11.24 1.10 12.43
C GLY A 237 11.84 2.51 12.26
N PRO A 238 12.24 3.01 11.07
CA PRO A 238 12.63 4.41 10.92
C PRO A 238 11.51 5.37 11.32
N VAL A 239 11.93 6.51 11.84
CA VAL A 239 11.07 7.65 12.17
C VAL A 239 11.48 8.88 11.35
N PRO A 240 10.53 9.77 11.00
CA PRO A 240 10.84 11.01 10.29
C PRO A 240 11.77 11.95 11.09
N VAL A 241 12.76 12.51 10.40
CA VAL A 241 13.82 13.38 10.97
C VAL A 241 13.46 14.87 10.90
N GLY A 242 12.54 15.27 10.02
CA GLY A 242 12.30 16.64 9.56
C GLY A 242 11.76 17.65 10.57
N GLY A 243 11.71 17.34 11.86
CA GLY A 243 11.33 18.35 12.85
C GLY A 243 12.35 19.49 12.97
N ILE A 244 11.90 20.69 13.32
CA ILE A 244 12.80 21.81 13.63
C ILE A 244 13.57 21.47 14.93
N PRO A 245 14.92 21.43 14.91
CA PRO A 245 15.70 21.07 16.11
C PRO A 245 15.31 21.90 17.33
N GLY A 246 15.11 21.24 18.47
CA GLY A 246 14.68 21.86 19.73
C GLY A 246 13.16 22.04 19.88
N LEU A 247 12.43 22.39 18.81
CA LEU A 247 10.95 22.39 18.83
C LEU A 247 10.40 20.97 18.72
N ASP A 248 11.02 20.17 17.87
CA ASP A 248 10.67 18.77 17.66
C ASP A 248 10.82 17.92 18.93
N GLN A 249 11.85 18.20 19.74
CA GLN A 249 12.04 17.55 21.04
C GLN A 249 10.89 17.83 22.01
N GLN A 250 10.29 19.02 21.94
CA GLN A 250 9.14 19.37 22.78
C GLN A 250 7.86 18.66 22.32
N LEU A 251 7.72 18.42 21.01
CA LEU A 251 6.57 17.72 20.43
C LEU A 251 6.67 16.19 20.57
N ARG A 252 7.88 15.62 20.48
CA ARG A 252 8.13 14.17 20.51
C ARG A 252 9.13 13.78 21.60
N PRO A 253 8.83 14.01 22.90
CA PRO A 253 9.77 13.77 23.98
C PRO A 253 10.20 12.30 24.12
N ASP A 254 9.34 11.37 23.73
CA ASP A 254 9.53 9.93 23.71
C ASP A 254 10.59 9.46 22.70
N ILE A 255 10.63 10.08 21.52
CA ILE A 255 11.64 9.82 20.48
C ILE A 255 13.03 10.29 20.96
N TYR A 256 13.09 11.49 21.55
CA TYR A 256 14.36 12.04 22.06
C TYR A 256 14.84 11.36 23.34
N ALA A 257 13.93 10.82 24.16
CA ALA A 257 14.29 9.98 25.30
C ALA A 257 15.02 8.68 24.89
N GLN A 258 14.82 8.21 23.65
CA GLN A 258 15.47 7.03 23.08
C GLN A 258 16.77 7.35 22.31
N GLY A 259 17.24 8.60 22.35
CA GLY A 259 18.45 9.04 21.64
C GLY A 259 18.19 9.87 20.39
N GLY A 260 16.92 10.15 20.07
CA GLY A 260 16.51 10.98 18.95
C GLY A 260 16.33 10.22 17.64
N PRO A 261 15.82 10.89 16.58
CA PRO A 261 15.50 10.26 15.30
C PRO A 261 16.68 9.53 14.67
N GLU A 262 17.88 10.12 14.72
CA GLU A 262 19.09 9.52 14.13
C GLU A 262 19.47 8.19 14.81
N ALA A 263 19.42 8.14 16.14
CA ALA A 263 19.75 6.93 16.90
C ALA A 263 18.72 5.82 16.67
N ILE A 264 17.43 6.16 16.63
CA ILE A 264 16.35 5.21 16.34
C ILE A 264 16.49 4.68 14.91
N ASN A 265 16.77 5.54 13.94
CA ASN A 265 16.92 5.14 12.54
C ASN A 265 18.13 4.21 12.35
N ALA A 266 19.25 4.51 13.00
CA ALA A 266 20.41 3.61 13.00
C ALA A 266 20.09 2.25 13.65
N GLN A 267 19.31 2.23 14.73
CA GLN A 267 18.85 0.99 15.36
C GLN A 267 17.89 0.21 14.45
N ALA A 268 16.98 0.89 13.78
CA ALA A 268 16.04 0.30 12.83
C ALA A 268 16.79 -0.35 11.66
N GLU A 269 17.77 0.34 11.08
CA GLU A 269 18.65 -0.19 10.04
C GLU A 269 19.35 -1.49 10.48
N MET A 270 19.99 -1.50 11.65
CA MET A 270 20.62 -2.71 12.19
C MET A 270 19.62 -3.86 12.39
N SER A 271 18.39 -3.56 12.82
CA SER A 271 17.35 -4.57 13.01
C SER A 271 16.86 -5.17 11.71
N MET A 272 16.80 -4.36 10.64
CA MET A 272 16.38 -4.75 9.30
C MET A 272 17.45 -5.61 8.61
N GLU A 273 18.73 -5.25 8.76
CA GLU A 273 19.84 -6.07 8.33
C GLU A 273 19.84 -7.44 9.02
N ALA A 274 19.58 -7.47 10.34
CA ALA A 274 19.48 -8.72 11.09
C ALA A 274 18.31 -9.62 10.62
N GLN A 275 17.23 -9.01 10.12
CA GLN A 275 16.07 -9.70 9.54
C GLN A 275 16.25 -10.03 8.05
N SER A 276 17.41 -9.75 7.45
CA SER A 276 17.67 -9.93 6.02
C SER A 276 16.72 -9.16 5.10
N VAL A 277 16.18 -8.02 5.55
CA VAL A 277 15.32 -7.17 4.73
C VAL A 277 16.21 -6.29 3.83
N PRO A 278 16.04 -6.31 2.49
CA PRO A 278 16.87 -5.53 1.58
C PRO A 278 16.78 -4.02 1.84
N ALA A 279 17.91 -3.32 1.82
CA ALA A 279 18.00 -1.87 1.97
C ALA A 279 17.06 -1.09 1.04
N VAL A 280 16.91 -1.57 -0.21
CA VAL A 280 16.02 -0.97 -1.21
C VAL A 280 14.54 -0.93 -0.78
N ALA A 281 14.12 -1.80 0.13
CA ALA A 281 12.74 -1.87 0.60
C ALA A 281 12.37 -0.75 1.59
N TYR A 282 13.36 -0.06 2.18
CA TYR A 282 13.12 0.94 3.22
C TYR A 282 13.96 2.23 3.11
N GLN A 283 15.07 2.23 2.36
CA GLN A 283 15.93 3.42 2.20
C GLN A 283 15.51 4.33 1.03
N GLY A 284 14.51 3.92 0.24
CA GLY A 284 14.06 4.70 -0.94
C GLY A 284 15.07 4.77 -2.09
N SER A 285 16.21 4.08 -1.99
CA SER A 285 17.17 3.96 -3.08
C SER A 285 16.63 2.99 -4.14
N THR A 286 16.24 3.51 -5.29
CA THR A 286 16.10 2.68 -6.50
C THR A 286 17.51 2.28 -6.95
N SER A 287 18.09 1.24 -6.38
CA SER A 287 19.41 0.78 -6.83
C SER A 287 19.25 0.05 -8.17
N PRO A 288 20.05 0.37 -9.20
CA PRO A 288 20.00 -0.28 -10.50
C PRO A 288 20.75 -1.62 -10.46
N ASP A 289 20.19 -2.65 -9.83
CA ASP A 289 20.75 -4.02 -9.86
C ASP A 289 19.65 -5.10 -10.08
N GLU A 290 18.53 -4.75 -10.70
CA GLU A 290 17.49 -5.72 -11.10
C GLU A 290 17.89 -6.63 -12.27
N SER A 291 19.06 -6.43 -12.89
CA SER A 291 19.56 -7.34 -13.93
C SER A 291 20.22 -8.62 -13.38
N ALA A 292 20.41 -8.76 -12.06
CA ALA A 292 21.08 -9.92 -11.47
C ALA A 292 20.14 -10.93 -10.78
N GLN A 293 18.90 -10.54 -10.40
CA GLN A 293 18.02 -11.41 -9.58
C GLN A 293 16.86 -12.08 -10.32
N THR A 294 16.59 -11.73 -11.57
CA THR A 294 15.64 -12.47 -12.43
C THR A 294 16.19 -13.81 -12.97
N GLY A 295 17.44 -14.18 -12.62
CA GLY A 295 18.03 -15.47 -12.99
C GLY A 295 17.88 -16.61 -11.97
N ALA A 296 17.50 -16.34 -10.72
CA ALA A 296 17.58 -17.34 -9.64
C ALA A 296 16.23 -17.95 -9.20
N ALA A 297 15.09 -17.39 -9.62
CA ALA A 297 13.76 -17.97 -9.34
C ALA A 297 13.24 -18.93 -10.44
N GLY A 298 14.01 -19.11 -11.52
CA GLY A 298 13.65 -19.99 -12.65
C GLY A 298 14.30 -21.39 -12.64
N GLN A 299 15.13 -21.71 -11.65
CA GLN A 299 15.83 -23.00 -11.55
C GLN A 299 15.70 -23.60 -10.15
N ALA A 300 14.47 -23.85 -9.73
CA ALA A 300 14.18 -24.74 -8.60
C ALA A 300 13.02 -25.69 -8.96
N ALA A 301 13.15 -26.40 -10.09
CA ALA A 301 12.31 -27.57 -10.42
C ALA A 301 12.88 -28.38 -11.59
N SER A 302 14.07 -28.98 -11.43
CA SER A 302 14.48 -30.14 -12.25
C SER A 302 15.77 -30.79 -11.72
N SER A 303 15.65 -31.49 -10.58
CA SER A 303 16.59 -32.56 -10.24
C SER A 303 15.81 -33.72 -9.64
N GLN A 304 15.11 -34.44 -10.52
CA GLN A 304 14.75 -35.84 -10.30
C GLN A 304 15.32 -36.65 -11.48
N GLU A 305 16.54 -37.13 -11.25
CA GLU A 305 16.92 -38.53 -11.41
C GLU A 305 16.29 -39.29 -12.59
N ALA A 306 16.95 -39.21 -13.75
CA ALA A 306 16.67 -40.06 -14.89
C ALA A 306 17.15 -41.49 -14.60
N VAL A 307 16.21 -42.38 -14.26
CA VAL A 307 16.39 -43.82 -14.29
C VAL A 307 16.49 -44.27 -15.75
N GLN A 308 17.60 -44.90 -16.09
CA GLN A 308 17.95 -45.40 -17.42
C GLN A 308 17.27 -46.76 -17.69
N PRO A 309 16.52 -46.95 -18.79
CA PRO A 309 16.02 -48.28 -19.16
C PRO A 309 17.00 -49.04 -20.08
N PRO A 310 16.91 -50.38 -20.14
CA PRO A 310 17.94 -51.24 -20.74
C PRO A 310 17.75 -51.47 -22.25
N ASN A 311 18.89 -51.67 -22.90
CA ASN A 311 19.17 -52.18 -24.25
C ASN A 311 18.02 -52.86 -25.01
N ASP A 312 17.75 -52.42 -26.25
CA ASP A 312 17.16 -53.28 -27.27
C ASP A 312 17.88 -53.13 -28.62
N MET A 313 18.16 -54.28 -29.22
CA MET A 313 19.00 -54.49 -30.39
C MET A 313 18.16 -54.44 -31.66
N GLY A 314 18.35 -53.41 -32.48
CA GLY A 314 17.71 -53.27 -33.78
C GLY A 314 18.72 -53.33 -34.93
N ILE A 315 18.93 -54.52 -35.48
CA ILE A 315 19.73 -54.80 -36.67
C ILE A 315 19.07 -54.14 -37.90
N MET A 316 19.80 -53.28 -38.62
CA MET A 316 19.45 -52.89 -40.00
C MET A 316 20.39 -53.61 -40.98
N PRO A 317 19.86 -54.33 -41.99
CA PRO A 317 20.67 -54.99 -43.00
C PRO A 317 21.15 -53.99 -44.08
N THR A 318 22.43 -54.12 -44.42
CA THR A 318 23.09 -53.50 -45.56
C THR A 318 22.63 -54.17 -46.87
N PRO A 319 22.18 -53.44 -47.91
CA PRO A 319 22.08 -53.99 -49.25
C PRO A 319 23.42 -53.87 -49.98
N ALA A 320 23.95 -55.00 -50.45
CA ALA A 320 25.12 -55.06 -51.32
C ALA A 320 24.72 -54.91 -52.80
N ALA A 321 25.39 -53.96 -53.45
CA ALA A 321 25.93 -53.95 -54.82
C ALA A 321 25.13 -54.59 -55.97
N GLY A 322 24.88 -53.80 -57.03
CA GLY A 322 25.18 -54.30 -58.37
C GLY A 322 26.71 -54.30 -58.56
N GLY A 323 27.29 -55.25 -59.29
CA GLY A 323 26.67 -56.18 -60.26
C GLY A 323 26.39 -57.60 -59.79
#